data_AF-A0A7J7Q834-F1
#
_entry.id   AF-A0A7J7Q834-F1
#
_cell.length_a   1.000
_cell.length_b   1.000
_cell.length_c   1.000
_cell.angle_alpha   90.00
_cell.angle_beta   90.00
_cell.angle_gamma   90.00
#
_symmetry.space_group_name_H-M   'P 1'
#
loop_
_entity.id
_entity.type
_entity.pdbx_description
1 polymer ?
#
loop_
_entity_poly.entity_id
_entity_poly.type
_entity_poly.pdbx_seq_one_letter_code
_entity_poly.pdbx_strand_id
1 'polypeptide(L)'
;MAVVTLEEVLTQQSRPWLALYGVMLKPRRHAVQHTDEEILAPIQRLLTDELMTIIFSHLGPYTLGQTACVCRHWRYLTDHQQHWQAACEQAYGPCHKDVSCCQQAVRKSFRGSWRRFFLEQPHLRFDGLYVSRNTYIRQGVSEWRRERTCFLVTYYRYFRFHPDGTLLYRTSPLTVARVAKSLQARCSGSSQAAAAAAPGAKQKLDQHTFSGKYVIKAGRLYVIIVYPNSRSTEVRARCTIRGVPLLGAANRLDIEELASFDREAGSSASMLRPDPESGPEGSGSTTSFRRGLSPCVFVPWEGVAASPLNLPAKEMDFWLTG
;
A
#
# COMPACT_ATOMS: atom_id res chain seq x y z
N MET A 1 -26.66 -28.08 -11.50
CA MET A 1 -25.61 -27.46 -10.66
C MET A 1 -24.82 -26.53 -11.56
N ALA A 2 -24.95 -25.21 -11.39
CA ALA A 2 -24.24 -24.25 -12.22
C ALA A 2 -22.75 -24.31 -11.90
N VAL A 3 -21.94 -24.66 -12.90
CA VAL A 3 -20.47 -24.62 -12.81
C VAL A 3 -20.09 -23.16 -12.80
N VAL A 4 -19.90 -22.59 -11.61
CA VAL A 4 -19.34 -21.26 -11.45
C VAL A 4 -17.91 -21.33 -11.97
N THR A 5 -17.64 -20.62 -13.06
CA THR A 5 -16.31 -20.59 -13.65
C THR A 5 -15.34 -19.86 -12.71
N LEU A 6 -14.05 -20.20 -12.73
CA LEU A 6 -13.02 -19.51 -11.93
C LEU A 6 -13.02 -18.00 -12.18
N GLU A 7 -13.38 -17.55 -13.38
CA GLU A 7 -13.54 -16.12 -13.73
C GLU A 7 -14.73 -15.46 -13.00
N GLU A 8 -15.84 -16.18 -12.81
CA GLU A 8 -16.99 -15.69 -12.03
C GLU A 8 -16.68 -15.61 -10.53
N VAL A 9 -15.90 -16.55 -9.99
CA VAL A 9 -15.44 -16.47 -8.59
C VAL A 9 -14.46 -15.30 -8.39
N LEU A 10 -13.58 -15.05 -9.36
CA LEU A 10 -12.64 -13.92 -9.33
C LEU A 10 -13.34 -12.56 -9.46
N THR A 11 -14.49 -12.50 -10.13
CA THR A 11 -15.27 -11.26 -10.31
C THR A 11 -16.32 -11.03 -9.21
N GLN A 12 -16.85 -12.08 -8.57
CA GLN A 12 -17.84 -11.96 -7.50
C GLN A 12 -17.25 -11.53 -6.15
N GLN A 13 -15.96 -11.81 -5.89
CA GLN A 13 -15.30 -11.18 -4.76
C GLN A 13 -14.99 -9.74 -5.15
N SER A 14 -15.84 -8.80 -4.73
CA SER A 14 -15.53 -7.37 -4.66
C SER A 14 -14.24 -7.19 -3.85
N ARG A 15 -13.08 -7.33 -4.51
CA ARG A 15 -11.80 -7.06 -3.90
C ARG A 15 -11.60 -5.55 -3.99
N PRO A 16 -11.55 -4.82 -2.87
CA PRO A 16 -11.61 -3.37 -2.87
C PRO A 16 -10.49 -2.69 -3.67
N TRP A 17 -9.39 -3.41 -3.95
CA TRP A 17 -8.28 -2.92 -4.77
C TRP A 17 -8.32 -3.30 -6.26
N LEU A 18 -9.25 -4.15 -6.70
CA LEU A 18 -9.46 -4.46 -8.12
C LEU A 18 -10.29 -3.36 -8.83
N ALA A 19 -11.02 -2.54 -8.07
CA ALA A 19 -11.85 -1.46 -8.58
C ALA A 19 -11.10 -0.10 -8.71
N LEU A 20 -9.79 -0.08 -8.47
CA LEU A 20 -9.02 1.15 -8.44
C LEU A 20 -8.99 1.80 -9.83
N TYR A 21 -9.53 3.02 -9.92
CA TYR A 21 -9.65 3.85 -11.13
C TYR A 21 -10.67 3.39 -12.18
N GLY A 22 -11.69 2.64 -11.77
CA GLY A 22 -12.81 2.31 -12.65
C GLY A 22 -12.46 1.25 -13.69
N VAL A 23 -11.59 0.29 -13.34
CA VAL A 23 -11.14 -0.82 -14.20
C VAL A 23 -12.31 -1.70 -14.71
N MET A 24 -13.44 -1.70 -14.01
CA MET A 24 -14.67 -2.40 -14.41
C MET A 24 -15.67 -1.52 -15.18
N LEU A 25 -15.32 -0.27 -15.51
CA LEU A 25 -16.23 0.61 -16.24
C LEU A 25 -16.19 0.28 -17.73
N LYS A 26 -17.35 -0.09 -18.29
CA LYS A 26 -17.51 -0.41 -19.73
C LYS A 26 -16.80 0.62 -20.62
N PRO A 27 -16.10 0.18 -21.69
CA PRO A 27 -15.44 1.08 -22.64
C PRO A 27 -16.43 2.13 -23.16
N ARG A 28 -15.92 3.33 -23.43
CA ARG A 28 -16.69 4.42 -24.03
C ARG A 28 -17.26 3.91 -25.37
N ARG A 29 -18.59 3.83 -25.48
CA ARG A 29 -19.23 3.66 -26.79
C ARG A 29 -19.07 4.99 -27.54
N HIS A 30 -18.69 4.93 -28.82
CA HIS A 30 -18.52 6.11 -29.65
C HIS A 30 -19.76 7.01 -29.59
N ALA A 31 -19.51 8.32 -29.73
CA ALA A 31 -20.47 9.41 -29.56
C ALA A 31 -21.87 9.04 -30.07
N VAL A 32 -22.78 8.80 -29.14
CA VAL A 32 -24.20 8.94 -29.44
C VAL A 32 -24.40 10.43 -29.66
N GLN A 33 -24.90 10.81 -30.84
CA GLN A 33 -25.35 12.18 -31.08
C GLN A 33 -26.36 12.51 -29.99
N HIS A 34 -26.03 13.45 -29.11
CA HIS A 34 -26.92 13.90 -28.05
C HIS A 34 -28.10 14.62 -28.71
N THR A 35 -29.19 13.90 -28.97
CA THR A 35 -30.46 14.47 -29.44
C THR A 35 -31.45 14.76 -28.32
N ASP A 36 -31.14 14.34 -27.10
CA ASP A 36 -32.02 14.56 -25.95
C ASP A 36 -31.41 15.61 -25.04
N GLU A 37 -32.22 16.61 -24.65
CA GLU A 37 -31.95 17.52 -23.54
C GLU A 37 -31.75 16.68 -22.26
N GLU A 38 -30.55 16.15 -22.07
CA GLU A 38 -30.21 15.42 -20.85
C GLU A 38 -30.35 16.40 -19.69
N ILE A 39 -31.32 16.14 -18.80
CA ILE A 39 -31.57 16.91 -17.59
C ILE A 39 -30.29 16.85 -16.74
N LEU A 40 -29.40 17.82 -16.94
CA LEU A 40 -28.13 17.93 -16.23
C LEU A 40 -28.40 18.04 -14.73
N ALA A 41 -27.56 17.40 -13.91
CA ALA A 41 -27.62 17.54 -12.47
C ALA A 41 -27.39 19.01 -12.07
N PRO A 42 -27.91 19.49 -10.92
CA PRO A 42 -27.75 20.88 -10.50
C PRO A 42 -26.30 21.36 -10.51
N ILE A 43 -25.36 20.49 -10.09
CA ILE A 43 -23.93 20.80 -10.09
C ILE A 43 -23.37 21.00 -11.51
N GLN A 44 -23.88 20.25 -12.50
CA GLN A 44 -23.47 20.35 -13.91
C GLN A 44 -24.07 21.57 -14.61
N ARG A 45 -25.15 22.15 -14.06
CA ARG A 45 -25.74 23.40 -14.55
C ARG A 45 -25.03 24.62 -13.99
N LEU A 46 -24.61 24.53 -12.73
CA LEU A 46 -24.01 25.65 -12.01
C LEU A 46 -22.50 25.79 -12.26
N LEU A 47 -21.80 24.67 -12.48
CA LEU A 47 -20.35 24.65 -12.71
C LEU A 47 -20.06 24.28 -14.16
N THR A 48 -19.25 25.12 -14.82
CA THR A 48 -18.72 24.82 -16.15
C THR A 48 -17.67 23.71 -16.09
N ASP A 49 -17.44 23.05 -17.23
CA ASP A 49 -16.43 21.99 -17.39
C ASP A 49 -15.02 22.45 -16.97
N GLU A 50 -14.68 23.72 -17.23
CA GLU A 50 -13.40 24.31 -16.83
C GLU A 50 -13.27 24.41 -15.30
N LEU A 51 -14.31 24.90 -14.62
CA LEU A 51 -14.33 24.97 -13.15
C LEU A 51 -14.27 23.57 -12.53
N MET A 52 -15.00 22.61 -13.11
CA MET A 52 -14.96 21.22 -12.68
C MET A 52 -13.57 20.60 -12.86
N THR A 53 -12.89 20.92 -13.97
CA THR A 53 -11.50 20.50 -14.21
C THR A 53 -10.57 21.09 -13.15
N ILE A 54 -10.70 22.38 -12.80
CA ILE A 54 -9.91 22.99 -11.73
C ILE A 54 -10.18 22.28 -10.39
N ILE A 55 -11.45 22.02 -10.05
CA ILE A 55 -11.82 21.28 -8.82
C ILE A 55 -11.17 19.89 -8.81
N PHE A 56 -11.23 19.17 -9.94
CA PHE A 56 -10.64 17.84 -10.07
C PHE A 56 -9.12 17.85 -9.99
N SER A 57 -8.45 18.95 -10.37
CA SER A 57 -7.00 19.08 -10.21
C SER A 57 -6.53 19.07 -8.75
N HIS A 58 -7.42 19.40 -7.80
CA HIS A 58 -7.14 19.34 -6.36
C HIS A 58 -7.43 17.98 -5.73
N LEU A 59 -8.02 17.05 -6.50
CA LEU A 59 -8.33 15.69 -6.03
C LEU A 59 -7.12 14.77 -6.19
N GLY A 60 -6.94 13.88 -5.23
CA GLY A 60 -5.96 12.80 -5.33
C GLY A 60 -6.35 11.77 -6.40
N PRO A 61 -5.42 10.94 -6.87
CA PRO A 61 -5.71 9.93 -7.88
C PRO A 61 -6.84 9.00 -7.43
N TYR A 62 -6.84 8.57 -6.16
CA TYR A 62 -7.86 7.65 -5.63
C TYR A 62 -9.27 8.22 -5.74
N THR A 63 -9.47 9.48 -5.31
CA THR A 63 -10.76 10.16 -5.40
C THR A 63 -11.14 10.47 -6.84
N LEU A 64 -10.17 10.78 -7.72
CA LEU A 64 -10.41 10.87 -9.17
C LEU A 64 -10.94 9.55 -9.76
N GLY A 65 -10.45 8.42 -9.26
CA GLY A 65 -10.99 7.10 -9.61
C GLY A 65 -12.45 6.91 -9.19
N GLN A 66 -12.83 7.46 -8.03
CA GLN A 66 -14.22 7.41 -7.55
C GLN A 66 -15.13 8.37 -8.33
N THR A 67 -14.67 9.59 -8.62
CA THR A 67 -15.45 10.58 -9.38
C THR A 67 -15.73 10.07 -10.81
N ALA A 68 -14.80 9.33 -11.41
CA ALA A 68 -15.00 8.67 -12.70
C ALA A 68 -16.14 7.62 -12.70
N CYS A 69 -16.54 7.12 -11.52
CA CYS A 69 -17.63 6.17 -11.34
C CYS A 69 -18.99 6.84 -11.09
N VAL A 70 -19.06 8.16 -10.86
CA VAL A 70 -20.30 8.86 -10.50
C VAL A 70 -21.24 9.01 -11.70
N CYS A 71 -20.77 9.58 -12.80
CA CYS A 71 -21.57 9.76 -14.02
C CYS A 71 -20.68 9.80 -15.28
N ARG A 72 -21.31 9.69 -16.46
CA ARG A 72 -20.60 9.70 -17.75
C ARG A 72 -19.83 11.00 -18.00
N HIS A 73 -20.43 12.13 -17.62
CA HIS A 73 -19.82 13.45 -17.76
C HIS A 73 -18.59 13.61 -16.85
N TRP A 74 -18.67 13.21 -15.58
CA TRP A 74 -17.50 13.24 -14.68
C TRP A 74 -16.40 12.30 -15.14
N ARG A 75 -16.76 11.12 -15.65
CA ARG A 75 -15.80 10.21 -16.27
C ARG A 75 -15.04 10.87 -17.43
N TYR A 76 -15.72 11.67 -18.25
CA TYR A 76 -15.07 12.43 -19.32
C TYR A 76 -14.09 13.47 -18.77
N LEU A 77 -14.53 14.28 -17.80
CA LEU A 77 -13.69 15.30 -17.18
C LEU A 77 -12.46 14.71 -16.46
N THR A 78 -12.61 13.58 -15.78
CA THR A 78 -11.48 12.90 -15.11
C THR A 78 -10.40 12.40 -16.07
N ASP A 79 -10.68 12.25 -17.37
CA ASP A 79 -9.72 11.79 -18.36
C ASP A 79 -8.79 12.92 -18.85
N HIS A 80 -9.02 14.15 -18.39
CA HIS A 80 -8.18 15.30 -18.74
C HIS A 80 -6.73 15.09 -18.30
N GLN A 81 -5.78 15.34 -19.22
CA GLN A 81 -4.37 14.98 -19.05
C GLN A 81 -3.71 15.65 -17.84
N GLN A 82 -4.13 16.87 -17.50
CA GLN A 82 -3.56 17.64 -16.39
C GLN A 82 -3.72 16.97 -15.02
N HIS A 83 -4.84 16.28 -14.78
CA HIS A 83 -5.08 15.56 -13.52
C HIS A 83 -4.04 14.46 -13.30
N TRP A 84 -3.78 13.69 -14.36
CA TRP A 84 -2.88 12.55 -14.30
C TRP A 84 -1.41 12.96 -14.39
N GLN A 85 -1.09 14.09 -15.01
CA GLN A 85 0.26 14.64 -15.00
C GLN A 85 0.72 14.93 -13.57
N ALA A 86 -0.07 15.69 -12.80
CA ALA A 86 0.26 16.00 -11.42
C ALA A 86 0.39 14.73 -10.56
N ALA A 87 -0.49 13.75 -10.75
CA ALA A 87 -0.42 12.46 -10.06
C ALA A 87 0.86 11.68 -10.42
N CYS A 88 1.28 11.69 -11.69
CA CYS A 88 2.52 11.04 -12.13
C CYS A 88 3.76 11.73 -11.53
N GLU A 89 3.80 13.05 -11.56
CA GLU A 89 4.92 13.81 -10.99
C GLU A 89 5.11 13.49 -9.50
N GLN A 90 4.01 13.37 -8.75
CA GLN A 90 4.05 12.95 -7.35
C GLN A 90 4.47 11.48 -7.18
N ALA A 91 3.90 10.56 -7.97
CA ALA A 91 4.15 9.12 -7.86
C ALA A 91 5.58 8.72 -8.24
N TYR A 92 6.12 9.31 -9.30
CA TYR A 92 7.42 8.96 -9.86
C TYR A 92 8.55 9.93 -9.49
N GLY A 93 8.27 11.05 -8.81
CA GLY A 93 9.28 11.98 -8.32
C GLY A 93 10.44 11.31 -7.54
N PRO A 94 10.18 10.30 -6.68
CA PRO A 94 11.26 9.58 -6.00
C PRO A 94 12.14 8.72 -6.93
N CYS A 95 11.65 8.34 -8.10
CA CYS A 95 12.37 7.54 -9.11
C CYS A 95 13.08 8.41 -10.14
N HIS A 96 12.44 9.50 -10.57
CA HIS A 96 12.92 10.41 -11.59
C HIS A 96 13.19 11.76 -10.96
N LYS A 97 14.47 12.10 -10.82
CA LYS A 97 14.90 13.40 -10.29
C LYS A 97 14.43 14.56 -11.18
N ASP A 98 14.25 14.31 -12.48
CA ASP A 98 13.86 15.31 -13.46
C ASP A 98 12.49 15.01 -14.08
N VAL A 99 11.60 16.02 -14.07
CA VAL A 99 10.25 15.98 -14.66
C VAL A 99 10.29 15.68 -16.18
N SER A 100 11.36 16.11 -16.86
CA SER A 100 11.57 15.89 -18.29
C SER A 100 11.66 14.41 -18.66
N CYS A 101 12.17 13.56 -17.76
CA CYS A 101 12.26 12.13 -17.97
C CYS A 101 10.87 11.48 -18.04
N CYS A 102 9.97 11.86 -17.11
CA CYS A 102 8.58 11.40 -17.11
C CYS A 102 7.85 11.83 -18.40
N GLN A 103 7.99 13.10 -18.80
CA GLN A 103 7.39 13.61 -20.03
C GLN A 103 7.87 12.85 -21.27
N GLN A 104 9.16 12.55 -21.34
CA GLN A 104 9.73 11.81 -22.46
C GLN A 104 9.24 10.36 -22.48
N ALA A 105 9.16 9.69 -21.33
CA ALA A 105 8.62 8.35 -21.20
C ALA A 105 7.15 8.27 -21.62
N VAL A 106 6.32 9.23 -21.20
CA VAL A 106 4.90 9.33 -21.58
C VAL A 106 4.73 9.50 -23.09
N ARG A 107 5.52 10.41 -23.70
CA ARG A 107 5.47 10.65 -25.15
C ARG A 107 5.90 9.43 -25.96
N LYS A 108 7.01 8.80 -25.60
CA LYS A 108 7.60 7.68 -26.36
C LYS A 108 6.85 6.37 -26.16
N SER A 109 6.53 6.02 -24.92
CA SER A 109 6.08 4.68 -24.55
C SER A 109 4.56 4.59 -24.35
N PHE A 110 3.88 5.70 -24.03
CA PHE A 110 2.46 5.73 -23.65
C PHE A 110 1.59 6.61 -24.55
N ARG A 111 2.06 6.89 -25.78
CA ARG A 111 1.33 7.69 -26.79
C ARG A 111 0.87 9.06 -26.29
N GLY A 112 1.60 9.67 -25.37
CA GLY A 112 1.26 10.97 -24.80
C GLY A 112 0.15 10.96 -23.73
N SER A 113 -0.34 9.79 -23.29
CA SER A 113 -1.38 9.70 -22.26
C SER A 113 -0.79 9.50 -20.86
N TRP A 114 -0.93 10.53 -20.01
CA TRP A 114 -0.51 10.51 -18.61
C TRP A 114 -1.31 9.52 -17.78
N ARG A 115 -2.62 9.42 -18.01
CA ARG A 115 -3.48 8.43 -17.34
C ARG A 115 -2.98 7.02 -17.58
N ARG A 116 -2.67 6.71 -18.84
CA ARG A 116 -2.17 5.39 -19.23
C ARG A 116 -0.83 5.08 -18.54
N PHE A 117 0.10 6.04 -18.55
CA PHE A 117 1.38 5.92 -17.87
C PHE A 117 1.21 5.62 -16.38
N PHE A 118 0.36 6.39 -15.69
CA PHE A 118 0.07 6.21 -14.26
C PHE A 118 -0.49 4.82 -13.93
N LEU A 119 -1.38 4.29 -14.77
CA LEU A 119 -2.05 3.01 -14.54
C LEU A 119 -1.19 1.81 -14.93
N GLU A 120 -0.39 1.91 -15.99
CA GLU A 120 0.45 0.81 -16.50
C GLU A 120 1.75 0.66 -15.73
N GLN A 121 2.35 1.77 -15.26
CA GLN A 121 3.65 1.72 -14.62
C GLN A 121 3.53 1.53 -13.10
N PRO A 122 4.19 0.50 -12.52
CA PRO A 122 4.17 0.29 -11.08
C PRO A 122 4.85 1.45 -10.36
N HIS A 123 4.18 1.98 -9.34
CA HIS A 123 4.67 3.11 -8.56
C HIS A 123 4.29 2.95 -7.08
N LEU A 124 4.98 3.70 -6.23
CA LEU A 124 4.70 3.73 -4.81
C LEU A 124 3.52 4.67 -4.53
N ARG A 125 2.60 4.24 -3.68
CA ARG A 125 1.42 5.01 -3.32
C ARG A 125 1.60 5.77 -2.01
N PHE A 126 1.16 7.02 -2.01
CA PHE A 126 1.27 7.96 -0.90
C PHE A 126 -0.08 8.31 -0.27
N ASP A 127 -1.16 7.65 -0.66
CA ASP A 127 -2.53 7.93 -0.24
C ASP A 127 -3.09 6.87 0.75
N GLY A 128 -2.20 6.07 1.36
CA GLY A 128 -2.58 5.05 2.32
C GLY A 128 -1.41 4.34 3.01
N LEU A 129 -1.66 3.11 3.45
CA LEU A 129 -0.72 2.28 4.19
C LEU A 129 -0.44 0.97 3.46
N TYR A 130 0.81 0.56 3.43
CA TYR A 130 1.18 -0.80 3.06
C TYR A 130 1.18 -1.67 4.31
N VAL A 131 0.36 -2.72 4.32
CA VAL A 131 0.13 -3.55 5.50
C VAL A 131 0.49 -5.00 5.19
N SER A 132 1.41 -5.56 5.96
CA SER A 132 1.75 -6.98 5.94
C SER A 132 1.22 -7.65 7.21
N ARG A 133 0.26 -8.56 7.05
CA ARG A 133 -0.22 -9.42 8.13
C ARG A 133 0.70 -10.62 8.25
N ASN A 134 1.18 -10.89 9.45
CA ASN A 134 2.04 -12.01 9.75
C ASN A 134 1.45 -12.81 10.92
N THR A 135 1.51 -14.13 10.80
CA THR A 135 1.06 -15.05 11.83
C THR A 135 2.17 -16.02 12.17
N TYR A 136 2.30 -16.37 13.45
CA TYR A 136 3.17 -17.46 13.87
C TYR A 136 2.53 -18.21 15.02
N ILE A 137 2.89 -19.49 15.13
CA ILE A 137 2.43 -20.35 16.22
C ILE A 137 3.48 -20.28 17.31
N ARG A 138 3.08 -19.86 18.51
CA ARG A 138 3.89 -19.90 19.72
C ARG A 138 3.39 -21.06 20.59
N GLN A 139 4.29 -21.96 20.97
CA GLN A 139 3.95 -23.01 21.93
C GLN A 139 3.72 -22.39 23.32
N GLY A 140 2.63 -22.78 23.96
CA GLY A 140 2.32 -22.43 25.35
C GLY A 140 3.16 -23.23 26.34
N VAL A 141 3.26 -22.74 27.56
CA VAL A 141 3.87 -23.49 28.66
C VAL A 141 2.86 -24.54 29.12
N SER A 142 3.17 -25.81 28.96
CA SER A 142 2.33 -26.90 29.45
C SER A 142 2.63 -27.15 30.94
N GLU A 143 1.75 -26.69 31.82
CA GLU A 143 1.72 -27.21 33.19
C GLU A 143 0.90 -28.52 33.16
N TRP A 144 1.41 -29.60 33.79
CA TRP A 144 0.68 -30.83 34.17
C TRP A 144 0.13 -31.87 33.14
N ARG A 145 0.76 -32.08 31.98
CA ARG A 145 0.65 -33.35 31.17
C ARG A 145 -0.76 -33.70 30.61
N ARG A 146 -1.06 -33.22 29.39
CA ARG A 146 -1.48 -34.06 28.23
C ARG A 146 -1.70 -33.26 26.93
N GLU A 147 -1.91 -31.95 27.01
CA GLU A 147 -2.18 -31.12 25.82
C GLU A 147 -1.13 -30.02 25.64
N ARG A 148 -0.47 -30.01 24.47
CA ARG A 148 0.41 -28.91 24.07
C ARG A 148 -0.47 -27.77 23.56
N THR A 149 -0.76 -26.80 24.41
CA THR A 149 -1.50 -25.59 24.00
C THR A 149 -0.64 -24.78 23.03
N CYS A 150 -1.21 -24.40 21.89
CA CYS A 150 -0.56 -23.56 20.88
C CYS A 150 -1.30 -22.24 20.74
N PHE A 151 -0.57 -21.12 20.75
CA PHE A 151 -1.12 -19.79 20.52
C PHE A 151 -0.83 -19.33 19.09
N LEU A 152 -1.87 -18.98 18.34
CA LEU A 152 -1.72 -18.30 17.06
C LEU A 152 -1.56 -16.80 17.30
N VAL A 153 -0.34 -16.29 17.18
CA VAL A 153 -0.05 -14.87 17.34
C VAL A 153 -0.13 -14.18 15.99
N THR A 154 -0.97 -13.15 15.89
CA THR A 154 -1.09 -12.29 14.70
C THR A 154 -0.48 -10.93 15.00
N TYR A 155 0.37 -10.45 14.10
CA TYR A 155 0.88 -9.09 14.12
C TYR A 155 0.93 -8.49 12.73
N TYR A 156 0.95 -7.17 12.67
CA TYR A 156 0.97 -6.41 11.44
C TYR A 156 2.22 -5.55 11.36
N ARG A 157 2.77 -5.43 10.15
CA ARG A 157 3.78 -4.44 9.80
C ARG A 157 3.16 -3.39 8.90
N TYR A 158 3.30 -2.15 9.29
CA TYR A 158 2.76 -0.99 8.61
C TYR A 158 3.90 -0.17 8.03
N PHE A 159 3.85 0.11 6.74
CA PHE A 159 4.72 1.05 6.06
C PHE A 159 3.89 2.19 5.49
N ARG A 160 4.29 3.41 5.82
CA ARG A 160 3.76 4.64 5.25
C ARG A 160 4.89 5.36 4.53
N PHE A 161 4.74 5.57 3.24
CA PHE A 161 5.72 6.31 2.44
C PHE A 161 5.24 7.74 2.23
N HIS A 162 6.19 8.67 2.16
CA HIS A 162 5.96 10.07 1.84
C HIS A 162 6.77 10.48 0.61
N PRO A 163 6.25 11.36 -0.28
CA PRO A 163 6.95 11.80 -1.49
C PRO A 163 8.38 12.32 -1.26
N ASP A 164 8.65 12.86 -0.06
CA ASP A 164 9.95 13.40 0.35
C ASP A 164 11.06 12.34 0.53
N GLY A 165 10.76 11.05 0.32
CA GLY A 165 11.70 9.94 0.57
C GLY A 165 11.76 9.49 2.03
N THR A 166 10.89 10.02 2.88
CA THR A 166 10.75 9.59 4.28
C THR A 166 9.67 8.51 4.41
N LEU A 167 9.79 7.67 5.44
CA LEU A 167 8.77 6.68 5.74
C LEU A 167 8.50 6.60 7.25
N LEU A 168 7.30 6.15 7.59
CA LEU A 168 6.95 5.70 8.92
C LEU A 168 6.74 4.19 8.90
N TYR A 169 7.32 3.53 9.89
CA TYR A 169 7.26 2.10 10.09
C TYR A 169 6.71 1.79 11.47
N ARG A 170 5.81 0.83 11.56
CA ARG A 170 5.28 0.35 12.84
C ARG A 170 4.99 -1.14 12.78
N THR A 171 5.42 -1.86 13.81
CA THR A 171 4.99 -3.24 14.05
C THR A 171 4.03 -3.25 15.23
N SER A 172 2.85 -3.82 15.06
CA SER A 172 1.83 -3.85 16.12
C SER A 172 0.87 -5.03 15.97
N PRO A 173 0.38 -5.62 17.07
CA PRO A 173 -0.74 -6.56 17.02
C PRO A 173 -2.09 -5.87 16.76
N LEU A 174 -2.14 -4.54 16.82
CA LEU A 174 -3.36 -3.77 16.59
C LEU A 174 -3.72 -3.74 15.11
N THR A 175 -5.04 -3.70 14.83
CA THR A 175 -5.62 -3.61 13.48
C THR A 175 -5.35 -2.26 12.81
N VAL A 176 -5.51 -2.21 11.48
CA VAL A 176 -5.18 -1.01 10.69
C VAL A 176 -6.00 0.20 11.13
N ALA A 177 -7.28 0.04 11.47
CA ALA A 177 -8.14 1.12 11.94
C ALA A 177 -7.62 1.79 13.23
N ARG A 178 -7.04 1.01 14.14
CA ARG A 178 -6.49 1.52 15.41
C ARG A 178 -5.16 2.23 15.23
N VAL A 179 -4.36 1.79 14.26
CA VAL A 179 -3.01 2.30 14.03
C VAL A 179 -2.99 3.49 13.06
N ALA A 180 -3.96 3.57 12.14
CA ALA A 180 -3.95 4.54 11.04
C ALA A 180 -3.67 5.98 11.47
N LYS A 181 -4.34 6.47 12.53
CA LYS A 181 -4.16 7.84 13.03
C LYS A 181 -2.71 8.16 13.43
N SER A 182 -2.01 7.20 14.06
CA SER A 182 -0.61 7.38 14.46
C SER A 182 0.37 7.45 13.28
N LEU A 183 -0.03 6.95 12.11
CA LEU A 183 0.79 6.95 10.88
C LEU A 183 0.36 8.04 9.89
N GLN A 184 -0.67 8.82 10.21
CA GLN A 184 -1.10 9.97 9.41
C GLN A 184 -0.31 11.24 9.74
N ALA A 185 0.11 11.39 11.00
CA ALA A 185 0.91 12.53 11.41
C ALA A 185 2.26 12.51 10.68
N ARG A 186 2.60 13.59 9.96
CA ARG A 186 3.98 13.82 9.53
C ARG A 186 4.80 13.97 10.81
N CYS A 187 5.75 13.07 11.05
CA CYS A 187 6.77 13.32 12.06
C CYS A 187 7.62 14.50 11.58
N SER A 188 7.23 15.73 11.94
CA SER A 188 8.18 16.83 12.04
C SER A 188 9.26 16.36 13.01
N GLY A 189 10.53 16.39 12.57
CA GLY A 189 11.69 15.83 13.30
C GLY A 189 11.95 16.39 14.71
N SER A 190 11.02 17.17 15.27
CA SER A 190 11.03 17.74 16.62
C SER A 190 10.01 17.09 17.57
N SER A 191 9.07 16.25 17.11
CA SER A 191 7.97 15.77 17.95
C SER A 191 8.36 14.64 18.93
N GLN A 192 9.47 13.94 18.74
CA GLN A 192 9.97 12.98 19.74
C GLN A 192 10.54 13.68 20.99
N ALA A 193 11.01 14.93 20.87
CA ALA A 193 11.42 15.75 22.01
C ALA A 193 10.23 16.46 22.68
N ALA A 194 9.25 16.94 21.89
CA ALA A 194 8.07 17.62 22.43
C ALA A 194 7.02 16.66 23.05
N ALA A 195 6.94 15.41 22.59
CA ALA A 195 6.04 14.41 23.17
C ALA A 195 6.46 13.97 24.58
N ALA A 196 7.66 14.32 25.06
CA ALA A 196 8.08 14.10 26.44
C ALA A 196 7.47 15.10 27.45
N ALA A 197 6.81 16.18 26.99
CA ALA A 197 6.42 17.31 27.83
C ALA A 197 4.90 17.46 28.09
N ALA A 198 4.03 16.59 27.55
CA ALA A 198 2.58 16.69 27.74
C ALA A 198 2.03 15.51 28.56
N PRO A 199 1.49 15.73 29.77
CA PRO A 199 0.91 14.66 30.58
C PRO A 199 -0.52 14.36 30.13
N GLY A 200 -0.81 13.09 29.81
CA GLY A 200 -2.17 12.58 29.70
C GLY A 200 -2.55 11.98 28.33
N ALA A 201 -2.65 10.64 28.31
CA ALA A 201 -3.41 9.81 27.37
C ALA A 201 -2.97 9.66 25.89
N LYS A 202 -2.35 10.63 25.21
CA LYS A 202 -1.94 10.46 23.78
C LYS A 202 -0.59 9.75 23.58
N GLN A 203 0.24 9.68 24.62
CA GLN A 203 1.64 9.25 24.51
C GLN A 203 1.82 7.75 24.22
N LYS A 204 0.84 6.90 24.55
CA LYS A 204 1.00 5.43 24.52
C LYS A 204 0.86 4.80 23.12
N LEU A 205 0.13 5.44 22.21
CA LEU A 205 -0.11 4.88 20.87
C LEU A 205 1.05 5.17 19.91
N ASP A 206 1.70 6.32 20.04
CA ASP A 206 2.77 6.77 19.13
C ASP A 206 4.16 6.22 19.51
N GLN A 207 4.28 5.58 20.68
CA GLN A 207 5.52 5.03 21.25
C GLN A 207 6.21 3.96 20.39
N HIS A 208 5.53 3.42 19.36
CA HIS A 208 6.04 2.36 18.48
C HIS A 208 6.05 2.74 16.99
N THR A 209 5.95 4.03 16.67
CA THR A 209 6.11 4.52 15.30
C THR A 209 7.55 4.97 15.08
N PHE A 210 8.22 4.35 14.12
CA PHE A 210 9.62 4.60 13.78
C PHE A 210 9.71 5.36 12.46
N SER A 211 10.59 6.36 12.39
CA SER A 211 10.89 7.07 11.14
C SER A 211 12.05 6.41 10.41
N GLY A 212 11.99 6.45 9.08
CA GLY A 212 13.03 5.96 8.20
C GLY A 212 13.12 6.75 6.90
N LYS A 213 14.00 6.29 6.02
CA LYS A 213 14.17 6.79 4.66
C LYS A 213 14.06 5.65 3.67
N TYR A 214 13.59 5.95 2.47
CA TYR A 214 13.54 4.99 1.38
C TYR A 214 14.11 5.59 0.10
N VAL A 215 14.60 4.70 -0.77
CA VAL A 215 15.08 5.06 -2.11
C VAL A 215 14.62 3.98 -3.08
N ILE A 216 14.19 4.38 -4.28
CA ILE A 216 13.87 3.47 -5.36
C ILE A 216 15.05 3.47 -6.34
N LYS A 217 15.61 2.29 -6.61
CA LYS A 217 16.72 2.07 -7.57
C LYS A 217 16.42 0.85 -8.42
N ALA A 218 16.50 1.01 -9.75
CA ALA A 218 16.32 -0.09 -10.71
C ALA A 218 15.05 -0.93 -10.45
N GLY A 219 13.92 -0.27 -10.16
CA GLY A 219 12.64 -0.93 -9.89
C GLY A 219 12.52 -1.59 -8.51
N ARG A 220 13.54 -1.50 -7.66
CA ARG A 220 13.53 -2.03 -6.29
C ARG A 220 13.49 -0.91 -5.26
N LEU A 221 12.75 -1.14 -4.19
CA LEU A 221 12.60 -0.24 -3.05
C LEU A 221 13.56 -0.67 -1.93
N TYR A 222 14.40 0.26 -1.48
CA TYR A 222 15.29 0.07 -0.36
C TYR A 222 14.81 0.94 0.79
N VAL A 223 14.61 0.33 1.95
CA VAL A 223 14.08 0.97 3.16
C VAL A 223 15.12 0.89 4.26
N ILE A 224 15.33 2.01 4.97
CA ILE A 224 16.19 2.11 6.14
C ILE A 224 15.37 2.73 7.27
N ILE A 225 15.22 2.01 8.39
CA ILE A 225 14.51 2.47 9.59
C ILE A 225 15.51 2.52 10.73
N VAL A 226 15.55 3.64 11.47
CA VAL A 226 16.45 3.81 12.61
C VAL A 226 15.67 3.53 13.89
N TYR A 227 16.14 2.61 14.74
CA TYR A 227 15.53 2.40 16.04
C TYR A 227 15.96 3.52 17.02
N PRO A 228 15.04 4.15 17.76
CA PRO A 228 15.33 5.31 18.59
C PRO A 228 16.28 4.98 19.75
N ASN A 229 16.27 3.73 20.22
CA ASN A 229 17.08 3.30 21.37
C ASN A 229 18.45 2.75 20.98
N SER A 230 18.83 2.79 19.69
CA SER A 230 20.14 2.35 19.22
C SER A 230 20.74 3.39 18.29
N ARG A 231 21.94 3.88 18.62
CA ARG A 231 22.69 4.82 17.75
C ARG A 231 23.28 4.12 16.52
N SER A 232 23.39 2.79 16.55
CA SER A 232 24.08 2.00 15.54
C SER A 232 23.17 1.02 14.78
N THR A 233 22.05 0.58 15.35
CA THR A 233 21.22 -0.47 14.74
C THR A 233 20.12 0.10 13.85
N GLU A 234 20.18 -0.25 12.57
CA GLU A 234 19.20 0.07 11.54
C GLU A 234 18.43 -1.18 11.11
N VAL A 235 17.18 -1.04 10.72
CA VAL A 235 16.47 -2.08 9.96
C VAL A 235 16.53 -1.73 8.50
N ARG A 236 17.03 -2.65 7.70
CA ARG A 236 17.06 -2.53 6.25
C ARG A 236 16.10 -3.52 5.63
N ALA A 237 15.27 -3.04 4.72
CA ALA A 237 14.41 -3.91 3.93
C ALA A 237 14.65 -3.67 2.44
N ARG A 238 14.68 -4.77 1.67
CA ARG A 238 14.60 -4.73 0.22
C ARG A 238 13.23 -5.21 -0.19
N CYS A 239 12.53 -4.39 -0.95
CA CYS A 239 11.17 -4.68 -1.39
C CYS A 239 11.03 -4.46 -2.89
N THR A 240 10.07 -5.16 -3.50
CA THR A 240 9.73 -5.01 -4.91
C THR A 240 8.25 -4.65 -5.03
N ILE A 241 7.95 -3.62 -5.83
CA ILE A 241 6.57 -3.26 -6.13
C ILE A 241 6.09 -4.24 -7.20
N ARG A 242 5.06 -5.02 -6.88
CA ARG A 242 4.54 -6.02 -7.82
C ARG A 242 3.78 -5.32 -8.93
N GLY A 243 4.33 -5.37 -10.15
CA GLY A 243 3.58 -5.12 -11.36
C GLY A 243 2.54 -6.23 -11.52
N VAL A 244 1.27 -5.87 -11.63
CA VAL A 244 0.20 -6.82 -11.97
C VAL A 244 -0.26 -6.55 -13.40
N PRO A 245 -0.73 -7.59 -14.12
CA PRO A 245 -1.23 -7.42 -15.48
C PRO A 245 -2.49 -6.55 -15.55
N LEU A 246 -3.21 -6.40 -14.42
CA LEU A 246 -4.32 -5.47 -14.32
C LEU A 246 -3.83 -4.03 -14.15
N LEU A 247 -4.32 -3.14 -15.02
CA LEU A 247 -4.05 -1.71 -14.98
C LEU A 247 -4.44 -1.10 -13.62
N GLY A 248 -3.57 -0.28 -13.04
CA GLY A 248 -3.83 0.45 -11.79
C GLY A 248 -3.83 -0.40 -10.53
N ALA A 249 -3.53 -1.70 -10.62
CA ALA A 249 -3.57 -2.62 -9.49
C ALA A 249 -2.21 -2.82 -8.77
N ALA A 250 -1.22 -1.96 -9.02
CA ALA A 250 0.13 -1.99 -8.43
C ALA A 250 0.13 -1.64 -6.92
N ASN A 251 -0.58 -2.44 -6.14
CA ASN A 251 -0.94 -2.20 -4.74
C ASN A 251 -0.21 -3.16 -3.78
N ARG A 252 0.81 -3.85 -4.28
CA ARG A 252 1.52 -4.90 -3.57
C ARG A 252 2.98 -4.54 -3.47
N LEU A 253 3.50 -4.69 -2.26
CA LEU A 253 4.90 -4.50 -1.98
C LEU A 253 5.43 -5.80 -1.37
N ASP A 254 6.17 -6.55 -2.16
CA ASP A 254 6.75 -7.82 -1.75
C ASP A 254 8.04 -7.52 -0.98
N ILE A 255 8.12 -7.99 0.27
CA ILE A 255 9.35 -7.85 1.08
C ILE A 255 10.25 -9.01 0.69
N GLU A 256 11.37 -8.72 0.04
CA GLU A 256 12.34 -9.74 -0.38
C GLU A 256 13.31 -10.07 0.74
N GLU A 257 13.72 -9.05 1.50
CA GLU A 257 14.73 -9.17 2.54
C GLU A 257 14.43 -8.20 3.68
N LEU A 258 14.64 -8.64 4.92
CA LEU A 258 14.58 -7.79 6.11
C LEU A 258 15.72 -8.16 7.05
N ALA A 259 16.59 -7.19 7.34
CA ALA A 259 17.78 -7.40 8.15
C ALA A 259 17.97 -6.27 9.17
N SER A 260 18.51 -6.61 10.34
CA SER A 260 19.13 -5.64 11.24
C SER A 260 20.56 -5.42 10.79
N PHE A 261 20.90 -4.18 10.53
CA PHE A 261 22.25 -3.75 10.20
C PHE A 261 22.83 -3.01 11.39
N ASP A 262 24.00 -3.43 11.83
CA ASP A 262 24.77 -2.74 12.87
C ASP A 262 25.84 -1.86 12.22
N ARG A 263 25.75 -0.54 12.40
CA ARG A 263 26.64 0.44 11.77
C ARG A 263 28.07 0.35 12.29
N GLU A 264 28.25 0.05 13.57
CA GLU A 264 29.56 -0.06 14.23
C GLU A 264 30.31 -1.31 13.78
N ALA A 265 29.63 -2.46 13.76
CA ALA A 265 30.22 -3.72 13.30
C ALA A 265 30.25 -3.86 11.76
N GLY A 266 29.54 -3.01 11.02
CA GLY A 266 29.38 -3.12 9.57
C GLY A 266 28.70 -4.42 9.12
N SER A 267 28.03 -5.12 10.03
CA SER A 267 27.47 -6.45 9.81
C SER A 267 25.94 -6.41 9.68
N SER A 268 25.40 -7.35 8.91
CA SER A 268 23.97 -7.52 8.69
C SER A 268 23.54 -8.87 9.25
N ALA A 269 22.52 -8.87 10.10
CA ALA A 269 21.87 -10.07 10.59
C ALA A 269 20.43 -10.11 10.06
N SER A 270 20.03 -11.24 9.47
CA SER A 270 18.64 -11.47 9.06
C SER A 270 17.70 -11.31 10.26
N MET A 271 16.64 -10.51 10.11
CA MET A 271 15.58 -10.44 11.12
C MET A 271 14.65 -11.66 11.09
N LEU A 272 14.84 -12.54 10.11
CA LEU A 272 14.09 -13.78 9.97
C LEU A 272 14.90 -14.87 10.67
N ARG A 273 14.34 -15.46 11.73
CA ARG A 273 14.97 -16.59 12.41
C ARG A 273 15.03 -17.78 11.46
N PRO A 274 16.20 -18.42 11.28
CA PRO A 274 16.25 -19.79 10.77
C PRO A 274 15.53 -20.70 11.77
N ASP A 275 14.78 -21.70 11.30
CA ASP A 275 14.24 -22.74 12.18
C ASP A 275 15.41 -23.54 12.79
N PRO A 276 15.47 -23.72 14.12
CA PRO A 276 16.41 -24.65 14.75
C PRO A 276 15.96 -26.13 14.63
N GLU A 277 14.81 -26.42 14.02
CA GLU A 277 14.24 -27.77 13.89
C GLU A 277 14.18 -28.27 12.43
N SER A 278 15.20 -28.01 11.61
CA SER A 278 15.47 -28.93 10.50
C SER A 278 16.15 -30.18 11.07
N GLY A 279 15.35 -31.16 11.48
CA GLY A 279 15.80 -32.52 11.82
C GLY A 279 16.53 -33.20 10.64
N PRO A 280 17.20 -34.34 10.89
CA PRO A 280 18.33 -34.81 10.12
C PRO A 280 17.96 -35.26 8.70
N GLU A 281 19.00 -35.27 7.86
CA GLU A 281 19.08 -35.68 6.46
C GLU A 281 17.93 -36.55 5.92
N GLY A 282 17.29 -36.07 4.85
CA GLY A 282 16.28 -36.84 4.12
C GLY A 282 15.63 -36.05 2.97
N SER A 283 16.30 -36.05 1.82
CA SER A 283 15.81 -35.77 0.46
C SER A 283 14.89 -34.56 0.20
N GLY A 284 15.43 -33.61 -0.59
CA GLY A 284 14.69 -32.94 -1.66
C GLY A 284 13.87 -31.72 -1.25
N SER A 285 14.35 -30.54 -1.67
CA SER A 285 13.68 -29.23 -1.59
C SER A 285 13.74 -28.52 -0.21
N THR A 286 14.84 -27.83 0.04
CA THR A 286 14.96 -26.74 1.01
C THR A 286 14.11 -25.53 0.57
N THR A 287 12.78 -25.65 0.59
CA THR A 287 11.94 -24.45 0.65
C THR A 287 12.12 -23.84 2.03
N SER A 288 13.07 -22.92 2.16
CA SER A 288 13.13 -22.06 3.34
C SER A 288 11.77 -21.35 3.47
N PHE A 289 10.97 -21.74 4.46
CA PHE A 289 9.72 -21.06 4.73
C PHE A 289 10.06 -19.60 5.06
N ARG A 290 9.67 -18.68 4.17
CA ARG A 290 9.91 -17.23 4.30
C ARG A 290 9.02 -16.62 5.39
N ARG A 291 9.18 -17.09 6.63
CA ARG A 291 8.41 -16.65 7.78
C ARG A 291 8.69 -15.16 8.01
N GLY A 292 7.66 -14.33 7.95
CA GLY A 292 7.78 -12.88 8.19
C GLY A 292 8.07 -12.00 6.97
N LEU A 293 8.05 -12.56 5.75
CA LEU A 293 8.14 -11.81 4.48
C LEU A 293 6.79 -11.74 3.76
N SER A 294 5.68 -11.86 4.49
CA SER A 294 4.34 -11.77 3.90
C SER A 294 4.21 -10.44 3.14
N PRO A 295 3.77 -10.46 1.87
CA PRO A 295 3.78 -9.25 1.07
C PRO A 295 2.76 -8.25 1.60
N CYS A 296 3.10 -6.97 1.49
CA CYS A 296 2.24 -5.89 1.95
C CYS A 296 1.13 -5.64 0.94
N VAL A 297 -0.09 -5.50 1.45
CA VAL A 297 -1.26 -5.03 0.68
C VAL A 297 -1.48 -3.56 0.98
N PHE A 298 -1.73 -2.76 -0.05
CA PHE A 298 -2.05 -1.35 0.10
C PHE A 298 -3.49 -1.13 0.57
N VAL A 299 -3.67 -0.27 1.56
CA VAL A 299 -4.95 0.16 2.11
C VAL A 299 -5.05 1.68 2.00
N PRO A 300 -5.93 2.24 1.15
CA PRO A 300 -6.13 3.69 1.06
C PRO A 300 -6.73 4.24 2.35
N TRP A 301 -6.50 5.50 2.67
CA TRP A 301 -6.99 6.12 3.90
C TRP A 301 -8.50 6.02 4.09
N GLU A 302 -9.26 6.23 3.02
CA GLU A 302 -10.72 6.12 3.02
C GLU A 302 -11.19 4.68 3.27
N GLY A 303 -10.41 3.69 2.84
CA GLY A 303 -10.71 2.26 2.99
C GLY A 303 -10.24 1.66 4.33
N VAL A 304 -9.63 2.44 5.22
CA VAL A 304 -9.07 1.93 6.48
C VAL A 304 -10.13 1.31 7.38
N ALA A 305 -11.29 1.95 7.53
CA ALA A 305 -12.34 1.46 8.42
C ALA A 305 -12.98 0.15 7.90
N ALA A 306 -13.22 0.08 6.59
CA ALA A 306 -13.82 -1.07 5.93
C ALA A 306 -12.81 -2.16 5.55
N SER A 307 -11.54 -2.02 5.90
CA SER A 307 -10.50 -2.97 5.50
C SER A 307 -10.75 -4.35 6.13
N PRO A 308 -10.69 -5.45 5.37
CA PRO A 308 -10.78 -6.80 5.92
C PRO A 308 -9.65 -7.09 6.92
N LEU A 309 -8.54 -6.35 6.87
CA LEU A 309 -7.43 -6.46 7.84
C LEU A 309 -7.83 -6.07 9.27
N ASN A 310 -9.03 -5.50 9.47
CA ASN A 310 -9.60 -5.26 10.79
C ASN A 310 -10.34 -6.47 11.38
N LEU A 311 -10.64 -7.49 10.58
CA LEU A 311 -11.31 -8.69 11.05
C LEU A 311 -10.38 -9.50 11.97
N PRO A 312 -10.94 -10.16 13.01
CA PRO A 312 -10.15 -10.98 13.91
C PRO A 312 -9.55 -12.19 13.20
N ALA A 313 -8.51 -12.77 13.80
CA ALA A 313 -7.83 -13.93 13.22
C ALA A 313 -8.78 -15.12 12.97
N LYS A 314 -9.80 -15.31 13.81
CA LYS A 314 -10.83 -16.37 13.69
C LYS A 314 -11.72 -16.25 12.45
N GLU A 315 -11.86 -15.05 11.90
CA GLU A 315 -12.67 -14.80 10.69
C GLU A 315 -11.78 -14.75 9.43
N MET A 316 -10.47 -14.84 9.61
CA MET A 316 -9.48 -14.79 8.55
C MET A 316 -8.36 -15.80 8.80
N ASP A 317 -8.72 -17.07 8.90
CA ASP A 317 -7.79 -18.18 9.19
C ASP A 317 -6.63 -18.24 8.19
N PHE A 318 -6.88 -17.86 6.93
CA PHE A 318 -5.87 -17.79 5.88
C PHE A 318 -5.93 -16.45 5.14
N TRP A 319 -4.88 -15.64 5.28
CA TRP A 319 -4.72 -14.40 4.51
C TRP A 319 -3.87 -14.69 3.27
N LEU A 320 -4.55 -15.05 2.18
CA LEU A 320 -3.94 -14.99 0.86
C LEU A 320 -3.77 -13.53 0.52
N THR A 321 -2.53 -13.07 0.56
CA THR A 321 -2.21 -11.80 -0.07
C THR A 321 -2.67 -11.84 -1.52
N GLY A 322 -2.61 -12.98 -2.20
CA GLY A 322 -3.08 -13.19 -3.58
C GLY A 322 -1.93 -13.31 -4.56
#